data_AF-A0A952YI07-F1
#
_entry.id   AF-A0A952YI07-F1
#
_cell.length_a   1.000
_cell.length_b   1.000
_cell.length_c   1.000
_cell.angle_alpha   90.00
_cell.angle_beta   90.00
_cell.angle_gamma   90.00
#
_symmetry.space_group_name_H-M   'P 1'
#
loop_
_entity.id
_entity.type
_entity.pdbx_description
1 polymer ?
#
loop_
_entity_poly.entity_id
_entity_poly.type
_entity_poly.pdbx_seq_one_letter_code
_entity_poly.pdbx_strand_id
1 'polypeptide(L)'
;MLDEHTWCEIEAELQSRDVPIAVMACERLHAAALIEDAPRLLELLKHPNFFVREAAAWPLAELLGPQVIAELLAAYQRGFDEGLDNDGFTAALLEIPELHAETRAALTNLIPRAEGSIKAHALWLLEFCD
;
A
#
# COMPACT_ATOMS: atom_id res chain seq x y z
N MET A 1 -9.33 15.62 -0.60
CA MET A 1 -7.89 15.80 -0.80
C MET A 1 -7.29 16.55 0.38
N LEU A 2 -6.21 16.00 0.94
CA LEU A 2 -5.38 16.70 1.92
C LEU A 2 -4.74 17.92 1.27
N ASP A 3 -4.75 19.07 1.96
CA ASP A 3 -4.00 20.23 1.49
C ASP A 3 -2.49 20.00 1.59
N GLU A 4 -1.73 20.84 0.89
CA GLU A 4 -0.27 20.69 0.80
C GLU A 4 0.41 20.76 2.16
N HIS A 5 -0.07 21.65 3.03
CA HIS A 5 0.53 21.83 4.34
C HIS A 5 0.36 20.59 5.21
N THR A 6 -0.87 20.10 5.31
CA THR A 6 -1.22 18.90 6.09
C THR A 6 -0.48 17.67 5.57
N TRP A 7 -0.36 17.53 4.24
CA TRP A 7 0.38 16.42 3.67
C TRP A 7 1.86 16.47 4.02
N CYS A 8 2.51 17.62 3.86
CA CYS A 8 3.93 17.77 4.21
C CYS A 8 4.19 17.47 5.68
N GLU A 9 3.27 17.86 6.57
CA GLU A 9 3.36 17.53 8.00
C GLU A 9 3.28 16.01 8.22
N ILE A 10 2.26 15.35 7.66
CA ILE A 10 2.10 13.89 7.78
C ILE A 10 3.33 13.18 7.23
N GLU A 11 3.81 13.55 6.04
CA GLU A 11 4.98 12.92 5.41
C GLU A 11 6.27 13.10 6.23
N ALA A 12 6.45 14.25 6.88
CA ALA A 12 7.56 14.48 7.79
C ALA A 12 7.44 13.66 9.08
N GLU A 13 6.24 13.58 9.65
CA GLU A 13 5.97 12.82 10.89
C GLU A 13 6.08 11.31 10.69
N LEU A 14 5.69 10.77 9.53
CA LEU A 14 5.90 9.36 9.17
C LEU A 14 7.39 8.96 9.20
N GLN A 15 8.29 9.92 9.04
CA GLN A 15 9.74 9.69 9.08
C GLN A 15 10.34 9.93 10.47
N SER A 16 9.51 10.26 11.47
CA SER A 16 9.95 10.47 12.83
C SER A 16 10.57 9.20 13.42
N ARG A 17 11.63 9.37 14.21
CA ARG A 17 12.20 8.29 15.04
C ARG A 17 11.40 8.08 16.33
N ASP A 18 10.50 9.00 16.64
CA ASP A 18 9.55 8.87 17.74
C ASP A 18 8.37 8.03 17.24
N VAL A 19 8.31 6.78 17.70
CA VAL A 19 7.31 5.79 17.26
C VAL A 19 5.88 6.30 17.44
N PRO A 20 5.47 6.86 18.60
CA PRO A 20 4.18 7.53 18.75
C PRO A 20 3.87 8.56 17.66
N ILE A 21 4.81 9.42 17.28
CA ILE A 21 4.59 10.43 16.23
C ILE A 21 4.34 9.76 14.88
N ALA A 22 5.17 8.78 14.51
CA ALA A 22 5.02 8.06 13.24
C ALA A 22 3.69 7.30 13.15
N VAL A 23 3.28 6.65 14.24
CA VAL A 23 1.99 5.94 14.33
C VAL A 23 0.82 6.91 14.19
N MET A 24 0.84 8.04 14.90
CA MET A 24 -0.19 9.07 14.76
C MET A 24 -0.28 9.61 13.32
N ALA A 25 0.86 9.74 12.64
CA ALA A 25 0.89 10.18 11.24
C ALA A 25 0.29 9.12 10.29
N CYS A 26 0.56 7.83 10.52
CA CYS A 26 -0.11 6.74 9.79
C CYS A 26 -1.64 6.81 9.97
N GLU A 27 -2.11 6.93 11.21
CA GLU A 27 -3.54 7.03 11.52
C GLU A 27 -4.20 8.26 10.88
N ARG A 28 -3.51 9.41 10.91
CA ARG A 28 -3.96 10.64 10.25
C ARG A 28 -4.04 10.47 8.74
N LEU A 29 -3.01 9.88 8.13
CA LEU A 29 -2.99 9.62 6.69
C LEU A 29 -4.16 8.72 6.29
N HIS A 30 -4.33 7.61 6.99
CA HIS A 30 -5.39 6.65 6.72
C HIS A 30 -6.78 7.29 6.89
N ALA A 31 -7.02 8.00 7.98
CA ALA A 31 -8.33 8.58 8.28
C ALA A 31 -8.73 9.76 7.36
N ALA A 32 -7.75 10.48 6.81
CA ALA A 32 -8.01 11.73 6.08
C ALA A 32 -7.78 11.64 4.57
N ALA A 33 -7.07 10.61 4.08
CA ALA A 33 -6.86 10.43 2.66
C ALA A 33 -8.18 10.16 1.92
N LEU A 34 -8.31 10.77 0.74
CA LEU A 34 -9.44 10.57 -0.17
C LEU A 34 -8.94 10.08 -1.52
N ILE A 35 -9.86 9.66 -2.38
CA ILE A 35 -9.51 9.14 -3.72
C ILE A 35 -8.72 10.17 -4.56
N GLU A 36 -8.90 11.47 -4.34
CA GLU A 36 -8.13 12.52 -5.02
C GLU A 36 -6.65 12.55 -4.59
N ASP A 37 -6.31 11.99 -3.42
CA ASP A 37 -4.94 11.89 -2.92
C ASP A 37 -4.18 10.69 -3.54
N ALA A 38 -4.85 9.85 -4.31
CA ALA A 38 -4.29 8.66 -4.95
C ALA A 38 -2.94 8.87 -5.66
N PRO A 39 -2.74 9.91 -6.49
CA PRO A 39 -1.45 10.12 -7.14
C PRO A 39 -0.31 10.35 -6.15
N ARG A 40 -0.59 10.99 -5.01
CA ARG A 40 0.41 11.27 -3.97
C ARG A 40 0.69 10.02 -3.15
N LEU A 41 -0.34 9.25 -2.81
CA LEU A 41 -0.21 7.95 -2.12
C LEU A 41 0.63 6.96 -2.95
N LEU A 42 0.40 6.91 -4.27
CA LEU A 42 1.19 6.09 -5.20
C LEU A 42 2.66 6.53 -5.26
N GLU A 43 2.95 7.80 -5.03
CA GLU A 43 4.33 8.28 -4.94
C GLU A 43 4.99 7.86 -3.61
N LEU A 44 4.24 7.83 -2.51
CA LEU A 44 4.76 7.32 -1.22
C LEU A 44 5.18 5.86 -1.29
N LEU A 45 4.56 5.02 -2.14
CA LEU A 45 5.01 3.64 -2.38
C LEU A 45 6.43 3.54 -2.96
N LYS A 46 7.00 4.63 -3.48
CA LYS A 46 8.38 4.68 -4.00
C LYS A 46 9.38 5.24 -2.99
N HIS A 47 8.89 5.72 -1.84
CA HIS A 47 9.70 6.40 -0.85
C HIS A 47 10.84 5.51 -0.31
N PRO A 48 12.04 6.07 -0.04
CA PRO A 48 13.18 5.30 0.47
C PRO A 48 12.93 4.72 1.87
N ASN A 49 12.17 5.41 2.72
CA ASN A 49 11.78 4.89 4.02
C ASN A 49 10.62 3.89 3.86
N PHE A 50 10.84 2.65 4.30
CA PHE A 50 9.85 1.59 4.30
C PHE A 50 8.57 1.90 5.06
N PHE A 51 8.66 2.53 6.24
CA PHE A 51 7.48 2.88 7.03
C PHE A 51 6.54 3.83 6.27
N VAL A 52 7.10 4.73 5.47
CA VAL A 52 6.30 5.64 4.61
C VAL A 52 5.61 4.86 3.49
N ARG A 53 6.26 3.83 2.94
CA ARG A 53 5.63 2.95 1.93
C ARG A 53 4.47 2.16 2.53
N GLU A 54 4.65 1.58 3.72
CA GLU A 54 3.59 0.84 4.42
C GLU A 54 2.41 1.73 4.80
N ALA A 55 2.68 2.95 5.29
CA ALA A 55 1.64 3.91 5.66
C ALA A 55 0.70 4.23 4.49
N ALA A 56 1.21 4.25 3.26
CA ALA A 56 0.42 4.49 2.07
C ALA A 56 -0.41 3.28 1.61
N ALA A 57 -0.04 2.06 2.01
CA ALA A 57 -0.65 0.82 1.53
C ALA A 57 -2.12 0.68 1.94
N TRP A 58 -2.44 0.99 3.21
CA TRP A 58 -3.80 0.91 3.75
C TRP A 58 -4.82 1.80 3.03
N PRO A 59 -4.64 3.13 2.94
CA PRO A 59 -5.60 3.97 2.23
C PRO A 59 -5.68 3.60 0.74
N LEU A 60 -4.60 3.14 0.10
CA LEU A 60 -4.65 2.65 -1.28
C LEU A 60 -5.49 1.38 -1.42
N ALA A 61 -5.35 0.43 -0.49
CA ALA A 61 -6.13 -0.80 -0.45
C ALA A 61 -7.63 -0.50 -0.31
N GLU A 62 -8.02 0.41 0.56
CA GLU A 62 -9.43 0.78 0.76
C GLU A 62 -10.00 1.62 -0.39
N LEU A 63 -9.26 2.64 -0.86
CA LEU A 63 -9.78 3.62 -1.82
C LEU A 63 -9.77 3.13 -3.26
N LEU A 64 -8.78 2.34 -3.64
CA LEU A 64 -8.54 1.91 -5.03
C LEU A 64 -8.45 0.40 -5.19
N GLY A 65 -8.02 -0.29 -4.14
CA GLY A 65 -7.98 -1.75 -4.05
C GLY A 65 -7.33 -2.39 -5.29
N PRO A 66 -8.07 -3.19 -6.07
CA PRO A 66 -7.51 -3.94 -7.20
C PRO A 66 -6.91 -3.07 -8.32
N GLN A 67 -7.28 -1.79 -8.41
CA GLN A 67 -6.78 -0.88 -9.43
C GLN A 67 -5.28 -0.58 -9.30
N VAL A 68 -4.73 -0.71 -8.09
CA VAL A 68 -3.32 -0.37 -7.75
C VAL A 68 -2.54 -1.57 -7.22
N ILE A 69 -3.05 -2.78 -7.45
CA ILE A 69 -2.49 -4.01 -6.89
C ILE A 69 -1.06 -4.26 -7.40
N ALA A 70 -0.75 -3.90 -8.65
CA ALA A 70 0.58 -4.08 -9.21
C ALA A 70 1.61 -3.19 -8.52
N GLU A 71 1.24 -1.94 -8.23
CA GLU A 71 2.05 -0.96 -7.52
C GLU A 71 2.28 -1.39 -6.06
N LEU A 72 1.24 -1.87 -5.38
CA LEU A 72 1.34 -2.40 -4.02
C LEU A 72 2.26 -3.64 -3.97
N LEU A 73 2.09 -4.59 -4.91
CA LEU A 73 2.95 -5.78 -4.98
C LEU A 73 4.41 -5.45 -5.27
N ALA A 74 4.68 -4.39 -6.05
CA ALA A 74 6.04 -3.92 -6.31
C ALA A 74 6.68 -3.32 -5.05
N ALA A 75 5.93 -2.51 -4.30
CA ALA A 75 6.40 -1.94 -3.03
C ALA A 75 6.61 -3.01 -1.95
N TYR A 76 5.72 -4.02 -1.91
CA TYR A 76 5.82 -5.19 -1.05
C TYR A 76 7.07 -6.03 -1.37
N GLN A 77 7.34 -6.32 -2.66
CA GLN A 77 8.56 -7.02 -3.07
C GLN A 77 9.81 -6.25 -2.66
N ARG A 78 9.81 -4.92 -2.84
CA ARG A 78 10.94 -4.10 -2.44
C ARG A 78 11.26 -4.21 -0.95
N GLY A 79 10.25 -4.34 -0.09
CA GLY A 79 10.47 -4.59 1.33
C GLY A 79 11.24 -5.90 1.60
N PHE A 80 10.92 -6.97 0.87
CA PHE A 80 11.68 -8.22 0.97
C PHE A 80 13.12 -8.06 0.47
N ASP A 81 13.32 -7.35 -0.64
CA ASP A 81 14.66 -7.07 -1.18
C ASP A 81 15.53 -6.26 -0.19
N GLU A 82 14.89 -5.43 0.64
CA GLU A 82 15.51 -4.64 1.70
C GLU A 82 15.63 -5.40 3.04
N GLY A 83 15.14 -6.64 3.13
CA GLY A 83 15.21 -7.49 4.33
C GLY A 83 14.20 -7.14 5.43
N LEU A 84 13.03 -6.61 5.04
CA LEU A 84 11.97 -6.16 5.93
C LEU A 84 10.87 -7.23 6.04
N ASP A 85 10.09 -7.19 7.13
CA ASP A 85 9.04 -8.18 7.42
C ASP A 85 7.77 -7.99 6.59
N ASN A 86 7.46 -6.74 6.20
CA ASN A 86 6.27 -6.37 5.42
C ASN A 86 4.93 -6.71 6.11
N ASP A 87 4.87 -6.71 7.43
CA ASP A 87 3.62 -7.06 8.15
C ASP A 87 2.49 -6.07 7.83
N GLY A 88 2.79 -4.77 7.72
CA GLY A 88 1.82 -3.74 7.39
C GLY A 88 1.32 -3.85 5.95
N PHE A 89 2.22 -4.10 5.00
CA PHE A 89 1.84 -4.42 3.61
C PHE A 89 1.00 -5.69 3.51
N THR A 90 1.36 -6.75 4.25
CA THR A 90 0.65 -8.02 4.24
C THR A 90 -0.80 -7.80 4.69
N ALA A 91 -1.00 -7.07 5.78
CA ALA A 91 -2.34 -6.75 6.27
C ALA A 91 -3.14 -5.94 5.24
N ALA A 92 -2.56 -4.86 4.69
CA ALA A 92 -3.25 -4.04 3.68
C ALA A 92 -3.61 -4.82 2.41
N LEU A 93 -2.74 -5.73 1.95
CA LEU A 93 -3.00 -6.56 0.76
C LEU A 93 -4.13 -7.57 1.01
N LEU A 94 -4.14 -8.22 2.18
CA LEU A 94 -5.18 -9.20 2.55
C LEU A 94 -6.56 -8.57 2.75
N GLU A 95 -6.63 -7.28 3.04
CA GLU A 95 -7.89 -6.55 3.12
C GLU A 95 -8.54 -6.34 1.73
N ILE A 96 -7.74 -6.30 0.65
CA ILE A 96 -8.24 -5.97 -0.69
C ILE A 96 -9.31 -6.98 -1.18
N PRO A 97 -9.10 -8.31 -1.12
CA PRO A 97 -10.14 -9.28 -1.45
C PRO A 97 -11.43 -9.16 -0.62
N GLU A 98 -11.31 -8.77 0.65
CA GLU A 98 -12.47 -8.62 1.55
C GLU A 98 -13.31 -7.39 1.20
N LEU A 99 -12.66 -6.29 0.83
CA LEU A 99 -13.32 -5.02 0.48
C LEU A 99 -13.80 -4.96 -0.97
N HIS A 100 -13.10 -5.64 -1.89
CA HIS A 100 -13.28 -5.48 -3.34
C HIS A 100 -13.47 -6.83 -4.03
N ALA A 101 -14.72 -7.19 -4.35
CA ALA A 101 -15.06 -8.47 -4.96
C ALA A 101 -14.40 -8.69 -6.34
N GLU A 102 -14.03 -7.62 -7.04
CA GLU A 102 -13.35 -7.66 -8.33
C GLU A 102 -11.86 -8.01 -8.24
N THR A 103 -11.29 -8.15 -7.03
CA THR A 103 -9.88 -8.50 -6.81
C THR A 103 -9.47 -9.75 -7.55
N ARG A 104 -10.30 -10.80 -7.51
CA ARG A 104 -10.07 -12.06 -8.24
C ARG A 104 -9.88 -11.83 -9.74
N ALA A 105 -10.76 -11.03 -10.34
CA ALA A 105 -10.72 -10.74 -11.77
C ALA A 105 -9.48 -9.91 -12.13
N ALA A 106 -9.14 -8.92 -11.30
CA ALA A 106 -7.92 -8.11 -11.47
C ALA A 106 -6.65 -8.96 -11.42
N LEU A 107 -6.51 -9.83 -10.41
CA LEU A 107 -5.38 -10.75 -10.27
C LEU A 107 -5.29 -11.74 -11.44
N THR A 108 -6.43 -12.30 -11.87
CA THR A 108 -6.50 -13.21 -13.03
C THR A 108 -6.01 -12.52 -14.32
N ASN A 109 -6.25 -11.22 -14.47
CA ASN A 109 -5.77 -10.43 -15.59
C ASN A 109 -4.28 -10.04 -15.47
N LEU A 110 -3.79 -9.84 -14.24
CA LEU A 110 -2.40 -9.47 -13.94
C LEU A 110 -1.44 -10.65 -14.10
N ILE A 111 -1.76 -11.81 -13.53
CA ILE A 111 -0.87 -12.98 -13.42
C ILE A 111 -0.24 -13.43 -14.75
N PRO A 112 -0.96 -13.45 -15.90
CA PRO A 112 -0.37 -13.83 -17.19
C PRO A 112 0.68 -12.86 -17.71
N ARG A 113 0.68 -11.61 -17.23
CA ARG A 113 1.57 -10.52 -17.66
C ARG A 113 2.65 -10.21 -16.64
N ALA A 114 2.50 -10.69 -15.41
CA ALA A 114 3.46 -10.52 -14.34
C ALA A 114 4.62 -11.52 -14.46
N GLU A 115 5.80 -11.11 -14.00
CA GLU A 115 7.01 -11.94 -13.96
C GLU A 115 7.60 -11.98 -12.55
N GLY A 116 8.47 -12.97 -12.31
CA GLY A 116 9.24 -13.10 -11.07
C GLY A 116 8.37 -13.04 -9.81
N SER A 117 8.84 -12.29 -8.81
CA SER A 117 8.18 -12.19 -7.52
C SER A 117 6.80 -11.53 -7.57
N ILE A 118 6.56 -10.60 -8.52
CA ILE A 118 5.23 -9.98 -8.67
C ILE A 118 4.18 -11.04 -9.02
N LYS A 119 4.52 -11.98 -9.91
CA LYS A 119 3.64 -13.10 -10.23
C LYS A 119 3.42 -14.01 -9.02
N ALA A 120 4.46 -14.28 -8.24
CA ALA A 120 4.35 -15.10 -7.03
C ALA A 120 3.42 -14.45 -6.00
N HIS A 121 3.58 -13.14 -5.74
CA HIS A 121 2.72 -12.41 -4.81
C HIS A 121 1.28 -12.30 -5.30
N ALA A 122 1.07 -12.10 -6.60
CA ALA A 122 -0.27 -12.07 -7.19
C ALA A 122 -0.98 -13.44 -7.07
N LEU A 123 -0.24 -14.55 -7.23
CA LEU A 123 -0.76 -15.90 -7.01
C LEU A 123 -1.09 -16.14 -5.53
N TRP A 124 -0.19 -15.73 -4.62
CA TRP A 124 -0.43 -15.81 -3.18
C TRP A 124 -1.70 -15.05 -2.79
N LEU A 125 -1.86 -13.80 -3.21
CA LEU A 125 -3.04 -13.01 -2.87
C LEU A 125 -4.33 -13.57 -3.46
N LEU A 126 -4.25 -14.25 -4.62
CA LEU A 126 -5.40 -14.91 -5.24
C LEU A 126 -5.94 -16.07 -4.38
N GLU A 127 -5.11 -16.69 -3.53
CA GLU A 127 -5.53 -17.75 -2.59
C GLU A 127 -6.51 -17.22 -1.53
N PHE A 128 -6.57 -15.90 -1.32
CA PHE A 128 -7.44 -15.21 -0.37
C PHE A 128 -8.65 -14.54 -1.03
N CYS A 129 -8.83 -14.71 -2.35
CA CYS A 129 -10.09 -14.36 -2.99
C CYS A 129 -11.07 -15.52 -2.84
N ASP A 130 -12.28 -15.23 -2.36
CA ASP A 130 -13.43 -16.16 -2.39
C ASP A 130 -13.99 -16.40 -3.81
#